data_AF-A0A0C9ZIH5-F1
#
_entry.id   AF-A0A0C9ZIH5-F1
#
_cell.length_a   1.000
_cell.length_b   1.000
_cell.length_c   1.000
_cell.angle_alpha   90.00
_cell.angle_beta   90.00
_cell.angle_gamma   90.00
#
_symmetry.space_group_name_H-M   'P 1'
#
loop_
_entity.id
_entity.type
_entity.pdbx_description
1 polymer ?
#
loop_
_entity_poly.entity_id
_entity_poly.type
_entity_poly.pdbx_seq_one_letter_code
_entity_poly.pdbx_strand_id
1 'polypeptide(L)'
;LQLGPRKCLSVQDPLVHHGHHFGCVIHAFCNVQTLLTNGMTLMVEVEERGPETLTWEERKEYSVFWELLKIILNLEDRIMSSSEQDVIAVVELIQKGASVARSDDMKSMKAAIIDWITPKGQALIPHIPRNAKMG
;
A
#
# COMPACT_ATOMS: atom_id res chain seq x y z
N LEU A 1 -10.14 19.61 -21.43
CA LEU A 1 -9.62 19.26 -20.09
C LEU A 1 -8.18 19.76 -20.00
N GLN A 2 -7.93 20.91 -19.36
CA GLN A 2 -6.55 21.34 -19.07
C GLN A 2 -6.11 20.60 -17.81
N LEU A 3 -5.16 19.68 -17.97
CA LEU A 3 -4.48 19.06 -16.83
C LEU A 3 -3.69 20.16 -16.12
N GLY A 4 -4.05 20.43 -14.86
CA GLY A 4 -3.31 21.37 -14.01
C GLY A 4 -1.86 20.94 -13.78
N PRO A 5 -1.06 21.75 -13.07
CA PRO A 5 0.36 21.48 -12.84
C PRO A 5 0.53 20.08 -12.25
N ARG A 6 1.06 19.14 -13.05
CA ARG A 6 1.45 17.83 -12.54
C ARG A 6 2.61 18.08 -11.57
N LYS A 7 2.51 17.60 -10.34
CA LYS A 7 3.67 17.56 -9.43
C LYS A 7 4.81 16.90 -10.20
N CYS A 8 5.95 17.58 -10.28
CA CYS A 8 7.17 17.02 -10.83
C CYS A 8 7.40 15.66 -10.16
N LEU A 9 7.65 14.62 -10.96
CA LEU A 9 8.05 13.31 -10.45
C LEU A 9 9.33 13.51 -9.64
N SER A 10 9.18 13.71 -8.33
CA SER A 10 10.26 13.47 -7.39
C SER A 10 10.80 12.09 -7.71
N VAL A 11 12.12 11.98 -7.87
CA VAL A 11 12.82 10.70 -7.94
C VAL A 11 12.51 10.00 -6.61
N GLN A 12 11.40 9.27 -6.57
CA GLN A 12 10.99 8.50 -5.43
C GLN A 12 11.70 7.15 -5.50
N ASP A 13 12.12 6.66 -4.34
CA ASP A 13 12.68 5.32 -4.23
C ASP A 13 11.72 4.31 -4.88
N PRO A 14 12.22 3.37 -5.72
CA PRO A 14 11.38 2.37 -6.36
C PRO A 14 10.48 1.59 -5.39
N LEU A 15 10.95 1.33 -4.16
CA LEU A 15 10.15 0.65 -3.13
C LEU A 15 8.91 1.46 -2.73
N VAL A 16 8.99 2.78 -2.72
CA VAL A 16 7.83 3.65 -2.46
C VAL A 16 6.83 3.55 -3.61
N HIS A 17 7.30 3.46 -4.85
CA HIS A 17 6.43 3.26 -6.01
C HIS A 17 5.75 1.88 -5.98
N HIS A 18 6.49 0.81 -5.70
CA HIS A 18 5.92 -0.53 -5.57
C HIS A 18 4.95 -0.62 -4.38
N GLY A 19 5.30 -0.02 -3.24
CA GLY A 19 4.41 0.08 -2.09
C GLY A 19 3.11 0.82 -2.41
N HIS A 20 3.17 1.86 -3.23
CA HIS A 20 1.97 2.55 -3.71
C HIS A 20 1.10 1.63 -4.56
N HIS A 21 1.67 0.92 -5.53
CA HIS A 21 0.91 -0.04 -6.34
C HIS A 21 0.27 -1.13 -5.46
N PHE A 22 1.05 -1.68 -4.52
CA PHE A 22 0.59 -2.66 -3.55
C PHE A 22 -0.59 -2.15 -2.72
N GLY A 23 -0.49 -0.95 -2.15
CA GLY A 23 -1.55 -0.34 -1.37
C GLY A 23 -2.81 -0.03 -2.18
N CYS A 24 -2.68 0.45 -3.42
CA CYS A 24 -3.86 0.76 -4.24
C CYS A 24 -4.56 -0.50 -4.76
N VAL A 25 -3.81 -1.50 -5.20
CA VAL A 25 -4.36 -2.60 -6.03
C VAL A 25 -4.50 -3.90 -5.26
N ILE A 26 -3.59 -4.18 -4.32
CA ILE A 26 -3.48 -5.50 -3.68
C ILE A 26 -4.05 -5.45 -2.26
N HIS A 27 -3.53 -4.56 -1.40
CA HIS A 27 -3.93 -4.53 0.01
C HIS A 27 -3.80 -3.14 0.69
N ALA A 28 -4.85 -2.32 0.61
CA ALA A 28 -4.88 -0.92 1.08
C ALA A 28 -4.61 -0.67 2.56
N PHE A 29 -4.95 -1.63 3.44
CA PHE A 29 -4.76 -1.51 4.89
C PHE A 29 -3.70 -2.47 5.41
N CYS A 30 -2.74 -2.84 4.58
CA CYS A 30 -1.69 -3.78 4.97
C CYS A 30 -0.74 -3.14 6.00
N ASN A 31 -0.42 -3.92 7.04
CA ASN A 31 0.76 -3.69 7.88
C ASN A 31 1.93 -4.45 7.24
N VAL A 32 2.80 -3.74 6.52
CA VAL A 32 3.88 -4.34 5.73
C VAL A 32 4.88 -5.08 6.61
N GLN A 33 5.15 -4.57 7.82
CA GLN A 33 6.04 -5.24 8.77
C GLN A 33 5.50 -6.63 9.13
N THR A 34 4.25 -6.69 9.58
CA THR A 34 3.61 -7.95 9.97
C THR A 34 3.51 -8.91 8.79
N LEU A 35 3.12 -8.41 7.61
CA LEU A 35 3.02 -9.23 6.40
C LEU A 35 4.37 -9.86 6.03
N LEU A 36 5.47 -9.10 6.08
CA LEU A 36 6.80 -9.63 5.77
C LEU A 36 7.26 -10.63 6.84
N THR A 37 7.11 -10.32 8.13
CA THR A 37 7.51 -11.23 9.22
C THR A 37 6.73 -12.55 9.17
N ASN A 38 5.41 -12.48 9.04
CA ASN A 38 4.57 -13.67 8.94
C ASN A 38 4.82 -14.41 7.64
N GLY A 39 4.90 -13.70 6.51
CA GLY A 39 5.13 -14.27 5.19
C GLY A 39 6.43 -15.07 5.08
N MET A 40 7.53 -14.56 5.65
CA MET A 40 8.80 -15.28 5.71
C MET A 40 8.70 -16.54 6.58
N THR A 41 8.00 -16.46 7.72
CA THR A 41 7.77 -17.62 8.59
C THR A 41 6.95 -18.70 7.88
N LEU A 42 5.86 -18.29 7.22
CA LEU A 42 4.99 -19.17 6.45
C LEU A 42 5.70 -19.76 5.24
N MET A 43 6.63 -19.02 4.61
CA MET A 43 7.41 -19.53 3.49
C MET A 43 8.27 -20.74 3.91
N VAL A 44 8.95 -20.66 5.05
CA VAL A 44 9.70 -21.79 5.62
C VAL A 44 8.76 -22.95 5.97
N GLU A 45 7.61 -22.66 6.58
CA GLU A 45 6.64 -23.71 6.92
C GLU A 45 6.07 -24.43 5.68
N VAL A 46 5.76 -23.69 4.62
CA VAL A 46 5.29 -24.26 3.35
C VAL A 46 6.36 -25.12 2.70
N GLU A 47 7.63 -24.72 2.77
CA GLU A 47 8.77 -25.51 2.26
C GLU A 47 8.98 -26.81 3.05
N GLU A 48 8.89 -26.75 4.39
CA GLU A 48 9.12 -27.92 5.26
C GLU A 48 7.94 -28.90 5.34
N ARG A 49 6.70 -28.38 5.40
CA ARG A 49 5.50 -29.16 5.75
C ARG A 49 4.43 -29.18 4.66
N GLY A 50 4.57 -28.37 3.61
CA GLY A 50 3.59 -28.21 2.54
C GLY A 50 2.49 -27.18 2.88
N PRO A 51 1.84 -26.60 1.86
CA PRO A 51 0.83 -25.56 2.04
C PRO A 51 -0.49 -26.06 2.67
N GLU A 52 -0.67 -27.38 2.80
CA GLU A 52 -1.88 -27.99 3.36
C GLU A 52 -2.03 -27.71 4.86
N THR A 53 -0.93 -27.48 5.58
CA THR A 53 -0.95 -27.19 7.03
C THR A 53 -1.51 -25.82 7.35
N LEU A 54 -1.46 -24.90 6.38
CA LEU A 54 -1.90 -23.53 6.57
C LEU A 54 -3.41 -23.45 6.78
N THR A 55 -3.81 -22.68 7.78
CA THR A 55 -5.19 -22.23 7.97
C THR A 55 -5.65 -21.37 6.80
N TRP A 56 -6.96 -21.14 6.71
CA TRP A 56 -7.52 -20.28 5.67
C TRP A 56 -6.96 -18.85 5.75
N GLU A 57 -6.85 -18.31 6.96
CA GLU A 57 -6.32 -16.97 7.21
C GLU A 57 -4.85 -16.87 6.77
N GLU A 58 -4.01 -17.85 7.14
CA GLU A 58 -2.60 -17.90 6.75
C GLU A 58 -2.44 -18.04 5.24
N ARG A 59 -3.26 -18.85 4.56
CA ARG A 59 -3.22 -18.94 3.08
C ARG A 59 -3.54 -17.62 2.42
N LYS A 60 -4.51 -16.87 2.94
CA LYS A 60 -4.86 -15.55 2.43
C LYS A 60 -3.72 -14.56 2.64
N GLU A 61 -3.13 -14.53 3.84
CA GLU A 61 -2.00 -13.65 4.15
C GLU A 61 -0.77 -14.00 3.31
N TYR A 62 -0.44 -15.30 3.21
CA TYR A 62 0.66 -15.81 2.39
C TYR A 62 0.47 -15.47 0.91
N SER A 63 -0.76 -15.54 0.38
CA SER A 63 -1.05 -15.10 -0.99
C SER A 63 -0.76 -13.61 -1.19
N VAL A 64 -1.07 -12.76 -0.21
CA VAL A 64 -0.79 -11.32 -0.28
C VAL A 64 0.71 -11.06 -0.21
N PHE A 65 1.43 -11.79 0.66
CA PHE A 65 2.89 -11.74 0.74
C PHE A 65 3.53 -12.16 -0.59
N TRP A 66 3.03 -13.22 -1.21
CA TRP A 66 3.52 -13.68 -2.51
C TRP A 66 3.31 -12.65 -3.62
N GLU A 67 2.17 -11.96 -3.64
CA GLU A 67 1.95 -10.85 -4.58
C GLU A 67 2.92 -9.68 -4.33
N LEU A 68 3.30 -9.40 -3.08
CA LEU A 68 4.33 -8.39 -2.77
C LEU A 68 5.70 -8.79 -3.34
N LEU A 69 6.10 -10.05 -3.20
CA LEU A 69 7.36 -10.56 -3.77
C LEU A 69 7.36 -10.49 -5.31
N LYS A 70 6.23 -10.76 -5.96
CA LYS A 70 6.12 -10.67 -7.43
C LYS A 70 6.34 -9.26 -7.97
N ILE A 71 5.85 -8.25 -7.26
CA ILE A 71 5.97 -6.86 -7.72
C ILE A 71 7.32 -6.22 -7.35
N ILE A 72 7.98 -6.69 -6.29
CA ILE A 72 9.32 -6.24 -5.87
C ILE A 72 10.31 -7.37 -6.11
N LEU A 73 10.91 -7.36 -7.30
CA LEU A 73 11.90 -8.38 -7.70
C LEU A 73 13.05 -8.46 -6.69
N ASN A 74 13.45 -9.69 -6.34
CA ASN A 74 14.53 -10.01 -5.40
C ASN A 74 14.31 -9.45 -3.98
N LEU A 75 13.06 -9.15 -3.59
CA LEU A 75 12.77 -8.67 -2.23
C LEU A 75 13.14 -9.72 -1.17
N GLU A 76 12.86 -10.99 -1.44
CA GLU A 76 13.20 -12.10 -0.55
C GLU A 76 14.71 -12.18 -0.30
N ASP A 77 15.51 -12.33 -1.36
CA ASP A 77 16.98 -12.36 -1.28
C ASP A 77 17.54 -11.13 -0.56
N ARG A 78 16.97 -9.95 -0.86
CA ARG A 78 17.36 -8.70 -0.21
C ARG A 78 17.07 -8.75 1.29
N ILE A 79 15.89 -9.19 1.71
CA ILE A 79 15.54 -9.29 3.13
C ILE A 79 16.44 -10.32 3.84
N MET A 80 16.67 -11.49 3.22
CA MET A 80 17.47 -12.56 3.83
C MET A 80 18.96 -12.22 3.97
N SER A 81 19.51 -11.38 3.08
CA SER A 81 20.92 -10.99 3.08
C SER A 81 21.22 -9.64 3.75
N SER A 82 20.18 -8.91 4.16
CA SER A 82 20.28 -7.58 4.75
C SER A 82 20.47 -7.58 6.27
N SER A 83 20.99 -6.47 6.80
CA SER A 83 20.96 -6.21 8.24
C SER A 83 19.54 -5.88 8.71
N GLU A 84 19.28 -5.98 10.02
CA GLU A 84 17.98 -5.61 10.59
C GLU A 84 17.60 -4.15 10.27
N GLN A 85 18.56 -3.23 10.33
CA GLN A 85 18.30 -1.82 9.99
C GLN A 85 17.90 -1.64 8.52
N ASP A 86 18.54 -2.39 7.62
CA ASP A 86 18.21 -2.35 6.19
C ASP A 86 16.80 -2.91 5.94
N VAL A 87 16.42 -4.00 6.62
CA VAL A 87 15.07 -4.57 6.52
C VAL A 87 14.02 -3.55 7.01
N ILE A 88 14.27 -2.88 8.13
CA ILE A 88 13.40 -1.81 8.64
C ILE A 88 13.26 -0.70 7.58
N ALA A 89 14.36 -0.26 6.99
CA ALA A 89 14.32 0.76 5.94
C ALA A 89 13.51 0.32 4.70
N VAL A 90 13.62 -0.95 4.29
CA VAL A 90 12.79 -1.51 3.21
C VAL A 90 11.31 -1.47 3.56
N VAL A 91 10.94 -1.94 4.75
CA VAL A 91 9.55 -1.94 5.24
C VAL A 91 8.99 -0.53 5.24
N GLU A 92 9.74 0.44 5.77
CA GLU A 92 9.32 1.84 5.86
C GLU A 92 9.04 2.44 4.48
N LEU A 93 9.88 2.16 3.48
CA LEU A 93 9.69 2.65 2.12
C LEU A 93 8.43 2.07 1.47
N ILE A 94 8.19 0.76 1.61
CA ILE A 94 6.98 0.10 1.07
C ILE A 94 5.74 0.63 1.80
N GLN A 95 5.77 0.70 3.13
CA GLN A 95 4.67 1.19 3.96
C GLN A 95 4.34 2.66 3.65
N LYS A 96 5.36 3.49 3.39
CA LYS A 96 5.19 4.87 2.94
C LYS A 96 4.41 4.91 1.63
N GLY A 97 4.80 4.11 0.65
CA GLY A 97 4.08 3.98 -0.62
C GLY A 97 2.61 3.61 -0.43
N ALA A 98 2.36 2.54 0.33
CA ALA A 98 1.00 2.05 0.59
C ALA A 98 0.14 3.09 1.33
N SER A 99 0.74 3.86 2.23
CA SER A 99 0.04 4.93 2.97
C SER A 99 -0.30 6.12 2.07
N VAL A 100 0.57 6.46 1.11
CA VAL A 100 0.30 7.49 0.10
C VAL A 100 -0.86 7.07 -0.80
N ALA A 101 -0.80 5.84 -1.33
CA ALA A 101 -1.86 5.23 -2.13
C ALA A 101 -3.24 5.38 -1.47
N ARG A 102 -3.37 4.90 -0.21
CA ARG A 102 -4.59 5.04 0.56
C ARG A 102 -5.03 6.49 0.75
N SER A 103 -4.08 7.39 1.06
CA SER A 103 -4.39 8.81 1.24
C SER A 103 -4.94 9.44 -0.04
N ASP A 104 -4.39 9.06 -1.20
CA ASP A 104 -4.83 9.56 -2.49
C ASP A 104 -6.21 9.00 -2.87
N ASP A 105 -6.48 7.72 -2.60
CA ASP A 105 -7.81 7.11 -2.79
C ASP A 105 -8.87 7.80 -1.94
N MET A 106 -8.59 8.03 -0.65
CA MET A 106 -9.50 8.74 0.25
C MET A 106 -9.77 10.17 -0.21
N LYS A 107 -8.73 10.86 -0.70
CA LYS A 107 -8.86 12.23 -1.23
C LYS A 107 -9.72 12.25 -2.49
N SER A 108 -9.48 11.31 -3.41
CA SER A 108 -10.22 11.18 -4.66
C SER A 108 -11.70 10.87 -4.40
N MET A 109 -11.97 9.88 -3.53
CA MET A 109 -13.33 9.51 -3.13
C MET A 109 -14.06 10.67 -2.44
N LYS A 110 -13.41 11.37 -1.51
CA LYS A 110 -14.00 12.54 -0.84
C LYS A 110 -14.37 13.63 -1.85
N ALA A 111 -13.49 13.92 -2.80
CA ALA A 111 -13.76 14.92 -3.83
C ALA A 111 -14.97 14.52 -4.70
N ALA A 112 -15.03 13.26 -5.14
CA ALA A 112 -16.14 12.74 -5.94
C ALA A 112 -17.48 12.79 -5.19
N ILE A 113 -17.49 12.43 -3.90
CA ILE A 113 -18.69 12.52 -3.06
C ILE A 113 -19.15 13.97 -2.93
N ILE A 114 -18.23 14.90 -2.66
CA ILE A 114 -18.57 16.34 -2.56
C ILE A 114 -19.15 16.84 -3.88
N ASP A 115 -18.55 16.48 -5.02
CA ASP A 115 -19.07 16.86 -6.34
C ASP A 115 -20.46 16.29 -6.61
N TRP A 116 -20.72 15.06 -6.17
CA TRP A 116 -22.01 14.39 -6.34
C TRP A 116 -23.14 15.03 -5.50
N ILE A 117 -22.86 15.43 -4.25
CA ILE A 117 -23.87 16.02 -3.36
C ILE A 117 -24.04 17.54 -3.54
N THR A 118 -23.11 18.21 -4.23
CA THR A 118 -23.18 19.66 -4.44
C THR A 118 -24.21 19.99 -5.52
N PRO A 119 -25.26 20.79 -5.23
CA PRO A 119 -26.24 21.17 -6.25
C PRO A 119 -25.60 21.99 -7.38
N LYS A 120 -26.07 21.80 -8.62
CA LYS A 120 -25.50 22.48 -9.79
C LYS A 120 -25.56 24.00 -9.63
N GLY A 121 -24.40 24.64 -9.74
CA GLY A 121 -24.27 26.11 -9.65
C GLY A 121 -24.39 26.66 -8.23
N GLN A 122 -24.41 25.82 -7.19
CA GLN A 122 -24.47 26.25 -5.79
C GLN A 122 -23.29 25.70 -4.99
N ALA A 123 -23.00 26.31 -3.84
CA ALA A 123 -22.08 25.76 -2.86
C ALA A 123 -22.81 24.79 -1.92
N LEU A 124 -22.11 23.77 -1.45
CA LEU A 124 -22.63 22.89 -0.39
C LEU A 124 -22.72 23.66 0.93
N ILE A 125 -23.85 23.56 1.63
CA ILE A 125 -24.09 24.22 2.92
C ILE A 125 -24.47 23.15 3.96
N PRO A 126 -23.72 23.00 5.06
CA PRO A 126 -22.46 23.69 5.37
C PRO A 126 -21.31 23.25 4.44
N HIS A 127 -20.34 24.14 4.24
CA HIS A 127 -19.21 23.89 3.34
C HIS A 127 -18.31 22.77 3.87
N ILE A 128 -18.11 21.74 3.05
CA ILE A 128 -17.15 20.66 3.32
C ILE A 128 -15.89 20.90 2.48
N PRO A 129 -14.73 21.18 3.10
CA PRO A 129 -13.49 21.41 2.36
C PRO A 129 -12.99 20.13 1.70
N ARG A 130 -12.70 20.20 0.40
CA ARG A 130 -12.23 19.05 -0.41
C ARG A 130 -10.89 18.48 0.07
N ASN A 131 -9.93 19.35 0.37
CA ASN A 131 -8.53 18.99 0.60
C ASN A 131 -8.01 19.34 2.01
N ALA A 132 -8.88 19.35 3.02
CA ALA A 132 -8.48 19.54 4.41
C ALA A 132 -8.67 18.24 5.21
N LYS A 133 -7.66 17.90 6.02
CA LYS A 133 -7.83 16.98 7.14
C LYS A 133 -8.47 17.79 8.28
N MET A 134 -9.60 17.33 8.81
CA MET A 134 -10.03 17.80 10.13
C MET A 134 -9.02 17.21 11.12
N GLY A 135 -8.40 18.06 11.93
CA GLY A 135 -7.55 17.63 13.04
C GLY A 135 -8.36 16.99 14.15
#